data_AF-V5LYF9-F1
#
_entry.id   AF-V5LYF9-F1
#
_cell.length_a   1.000
_cell.length_b   1.000
_cell.length_c   1.000
_cell.angle_alpha   90.00
_cell.angle_beta   90.00
_cell.angle_gamma   90.00
#
_symmetry.space_group_name_H-M   'P 1'
#
loop_
_entity.id
_entity.type
_entity.pdbx_description
1 polymer ?
#
loop_
_entity_poly.entity_id
_entity_poly.type
_entity_poly.pdbx_seq_one_letter_code
_entity_poly.pdbx_strand_id
1 'polypeptide(L)'
;MKRRELMPELTGAMATLNGTVSRDELIGEKPAFIHFWSVSCHLCKEAMPQVNEFRGRYKDKHNVRSVHMPRSEHDLDIGLVKKTAEEHGIIQPILVNNEHKITCLIPKGSSAISKRAAAA
;
A
#
# COMPACT_ATOMS: atom_id res chain seq x y z
N MET A 1 4.08 11.87 6.53
CA MET A 1 3.33 11.38 7.71
C MET A 1 4.02 11.85 8.98
N LYS A 2 3.33 12.60 9.84
CA LYS A 2 3.83 12.88 11.19
C LYS A 2 3.64 11.61 12.02
N ARG A 3 4.61 11.33 12.91
CA ARG A 3 4.48 10.19 13.84
C ARG A 3 3.25 10.46 14.73
N ARG A 4 2.29 9.52 14.77
CA ARG A 4 1.01 9.56 15.54
C ARG A 4 -0.19 10.24 14.88
N GLU A 5 -0.18 10.44 13.57
CA GLU A 5 -1.37 10.88 12.82
C GLU A 5 -2.35 9.70 12.66
N LEU A 6 -3.66 9.95 12.81
CA LEU A 6 -4.68 8.91 12.64
C LEU A 6 -4.64 8.38 11.21
N MET A 7 -4.78 7.06 11.05
CA MET A 7 -4.77 6.45 9.73
C MET A 7 -5.99 6.93 8.95
N PRO A 8 -5.81 7.54 7.75
CA PRO A 8 -6.92 7.94 6.91
C PRO A 8 -7.72 6.72 6.46
N GLU A 9 -8.99 6.93 6.15
CA GLU A 9 -9.80 5.88 5.56
C GLU A 9 -9.19 5.43 4.23
N LEU A 10 -8.99 4.12 4.04
CA LEU A 10 -8.55 3.56 2.75
C LEU A 10 -9.75 3.43 1.78
N THR A 11 -10.64 4.41 1.79
CA THR A 11 -11.82 4.48 0.93
C THR A 11 -11.38 4.96 -0.46
N GLY A 12 -11.73 4.20 -1.51
CA GLY A 12 -11.34 4.51 -2.89
C GLY A 12 -10.45 3.48 -3.58
N ALA A 13 -10.31 2.26 -3.05
CA ALA A 13 -9.83 1.14 -3.86
C ALA A 13 -10.86 0.83 -4.95
N MET A 14 -10.42 0.78 -6.21
CA MET A 14 -11.27 0.46 -7.35
C MET A 14 -11.66 -1.03 -7.34
N ALA A 15 -10.75 -1.89 -6.91
CA ALA A 15 -10.98 -3.31 -6.72
C ALA A 15 -10.17 -3.84 -5.54
N THR A 16 -10.63 -4.94 -4.96
CA THR A 16 -9.87 -5.75 -4.01
C THR A 16 -9.59 -7.12 -4.62
N LEU A 17 -8.35 -7.57 -4.57
CA LEU A 17 -7.92 -8.91 -5.00
C LEU A 17 -7.49 -9.71 -3.78
N ASN A 18 -7.68 -11.03 -3.83
CA ASN A 18 -7.30 -11.97 -2.77
C ASN A 18 -7.97 -11.74 -1.41
N GLY A 19 -9.09 -11.02 -1.38
CA GLY A 19 -9.94 -10.83 -0.20
C GLY A 19 -10.33 -9.37 0.03
N THR A 20 -11.35 -9.18 0.87
CA THR A 20 -11.84 -7.86 1.27
C THR A 20 -10.98 -7.30 2.40
N VAL A 21 -10.79 -5.97 2.43
CA VAL A 21 -10.10 -5.30 3.54
C VAL A 21 -11.13 -4.54 4.36
N SER A 22 -11.30 -4.95 5.61
CA SER A 22 -12.19 -4.25 6.55
C SER A 22 -11.41 -3.23 7.38
N ARG A 23 -12.04 -2.09 7.68
CA ARG A 23 -11.42 -1.03 8.50
C ARG A 23 -11.04 -1.53 9.89
N ASP A 24 -11.85 -2.41 10.47
CA ASP A 24 -11.63 -2.95 11.81
C ASP A 24 -10.37 -3.81 11.88
N GLU A 25 -9.95 -4.42 10.77
CA GLU A 25 -8.67 -5.14 10.70
C GLU A 25 -7.47 -4.19 10.59
N LEU A 26 -7.69 -2.96 10.13
CA LEU A 26 -6.62 -1.97 9.97
C LEU A 26 -6.37 -1.16 11.25
N ILE A 27 -7.41 -0.90 12.03
CA ILE A 27 -7.38 -0.03 13.23
C ILE A 27 -7.53 -0.84 14.53
N GLY A 28 -7.84 -2.13 14.44
CA GLY A 28 -8.06 -3.01 15.59
C GLY A 28 -6.80 -3.36 16.38
N GLU A 29 -6.84 -4.50 17.07
CA GLU A 29 -5.82 -4.91 18.04
C GLU A 29 -4.45 -5.22 17.44
N LYS A 30 -4.39 -5.56 16.15
CA LYS A 30 -3.16 -5.95 15.47
C LYS A 30 -2.63 -4.80 14.61
N PRO A 31 -1.33 -4.47 14.72
CA PRO A 31 -0.70 -3.50 13.83
C PRO A 31 -0.86 -3.92 12.35
N ALA A 32 -1.32 -2.98 11.54
CA ALA A 32 -1.43 -3.17 10.10
C ALA A 32 -0.11 -2.78 9.40
N PHE A 33 0.36 -3.64 8.51
CA PHE A 33 1.50 -3.37 7.63
C PHE A 33 0.99 -3.20 6.21
N ILE A 34 1.03 -1.96 5.71
CA ILE A 34 0.58 -1.62 4.36
C ILE A 34 1.82 -1.37 3.50
N HIS A 35 1.97 -2.15 2.42
CA HIS A 35 3.02 -1.93 1.45
C HIS A 35 2.47 -1.50 0.09
N PHE A 36 3.19 -0.61 -0.57
CA PHE A 36 2.82 -0.08 -1.88
C PHE A 36 3.69 -0.70 -2.95
N TRP A 37 3.07 -1.16 -4.03
CA TRP A 37 3.79 -1.78 -5.14
C TRP A 37 3.13 -1.48 -6.48
N SER A 38 3.85 -1.77 -7.57
CA SER A 38 3.36 -1.64 -8.95
C SER A 38 3.95 -2.77 -9.78
N VAL A 39 3.28 -3.20 -10.85
CA VAL A 39 3.76 -4.27 -11.74
C VAL A 39 5.02 -3.83 -12.49
N SER A 40 5.07 -2.56 -12.88
CA SER A 40 6.21 -1.90 -13.53
C SER A 40 7.39 -1.60 -12.57
N CYS A 41 7.22 -1.70 -11.25
CA CYS A 41 8.23 -1.33 -10.27
C CYS A 41 9.21 -2.48 -9.97
N HIS A 42 10.44 -2.41 -10.48
CA HIS A 42 11.45 -3.46 -10.27
C HIS A 42 11.87 -3.59 -8.80
N LEU A 43 12.12 -2.46 -8.13
CA LEU A 43 12.46 -2.43 -6.68
C LEU A 43 11.38 -3.10 -5.82
N CYS A 44 10.12 -2.96 -6.22
CA CYS A 44 9.01 -3.57 -5.50
C CYS A 44 9.08 -5.10 -5.61
N LYS A 45 9.45 -5.64 -6.78
CA LYS A 45 9.62 -7.08 -7.00
C LYS A 45 10.77 -7.66 -6.18
N GLU A 46 11.87 -6.93 -6.04
CA GLU A 46 12.98 -7.34 -5.17
C GLU A 46 12.61 -7.36 -3.69
N ALA A 47 11.68 -6.50 -3.26
CA ALA A 47 11.19 -6.46 -1.89
C ALA A 47 10.13 -7.55 -1.60
N MET A 48 9.47 -8.11 -2.61
CA MET A 48 8.37 -9.09 -2.42
C MET A 48 8.76 -10.32 -1.59
N PRO A 49 9.92 -10.96 -1.79
CA PRO A 49 10.34 -12.10 -0.96
C PRO A 49 10.40 -11.75 0.53
N GLN A 50 10.90 -10.56 0.88
CA GLN A 50 11.00 -10.11 2.27
C GLN A 50 9.61 -9.84 2.86
N VAL A 51 8.70 -9.27 2.07
CA VAL A 51 7.31 -9.05 2.50
C VAL A 51 6.60 -10.39 2.74
N ASN A 52 6.83 -11.37 1.88
CA ASN A 52 6.26 -12.72 2.04
C ASN A 52 6.82 -13.42 3.28
N GLU A 53 8.12 -13.31 3.54
CA GLU A 53 8.75 -13.84 4.76
C GLU A 53 8.22 -13.14 6.02
N PHE A 54 8.06 -11.81 5.97
CA PHE A 54 7.45 -11.03 7.06
C PHE A 54 6.02 -11.49 7.32
N ARG A 55 5.21 -11.67 6.26
CA ARG A 55 3.86 -12.21 6.37
C ARG A 55 3.87 -13.59 7.02
N GLY A 56 4.76 -14.49 6.58
CA GLY A 56 4.89 -15.83 7.14
C GLY A 56 5.20 -15.83 8.63
N ARG A 57 6.13 -14.96 9.05
CA ARG A 57 6.55 -14.84 10.46
C ARG A 57 5.52 -14.17 11.35
N TYR A 58 4.74 -13.22 10.81
CA TYR A 58 3.88 -12.34 11.62
C TYR A 58 2.39 -12.40 11.28
N LYS A 59 1.92 -13.36 10.47
CA LYS A 59 0.49 -13.51 10.10
C LYS A 59 -0.48 -13.44 11.28
N ASP A 60 -0.07 -13.96 12.43
CA ASP A 60 -0.93 -14.03 13.62
C ASP A 60 -0.90 -12.73 14.43
N LYS A 61 0.13 -11.89 14.24
CA LYS A 61 0.38 -10.66 15.02
C LYS A 61 0.19 -9.37 14.23
N HIS A 62 0.26 -9.42 12.90
CA HIS A 62 0.20 -8.25 12.02
C HIS A 62 -0.74 -8.50 10.85
N ASN A 63 -1.51 -7.47 10.51
CA ASN A 63 -2.36 -7.49 9.33
C ASN A 63 -1.59 -6.94 8.13
N VAL A 64 -1.02 -7.82 7.32
CA VAL A 64 -0.31 -7.44 6.08
C VAL A 64 -1.31 -7.15 4.97
N ARG A 65 -1.19 -5.98 4.34
CA ARG A 65 -2.05 -5.53 3.24
C ARG A 65 -1.20 -4.91 2.13
N SER A 66 -1.63 -5.09 0.90
CA SER A 66 -0.94 -4.58 -0.28
C SER A 66 -1.77 -3.51 -0.95
N VAL A 67 -1.16 -2.41 -1.39
CA VAL A 67 -1.81 -1.39 -2.22
C VAL A 67 -1.06 -1.34 -3.55
N HIS A 68 -1.75 -1.74 -4.61
CA HIS A 68 -1.25 -1.60 -5.96
C HIS A 68 -1.48 -0.17 -6.44
N MET A 69 -0.39 0.51 -6.79
CA MET A 69 -0.39 1.88 -7.31
C MET A 69 0.15 1.85 -8.74
N PRO A 70 -0.69 2.02 -9.77
CA PRO A 70 -0.21 2.00 -11.14
C PRO A 70 0.74 3.17 -11.42
N ARG A 71 1.78 2.92 -12.20
CA ARG A 71 2.71 3.96 -12.70
C ARG A 71 2.66 4.12 -14.20
N SER A 72 2.00 3.20 -14.90
CA SER A 72 1.86 3.17 -16.35
C SER A 72 0.54 2.53 -16.74
N GLU A 73 0.13 2.69 -18.00
CA GLU A 73 -1.14 2.14 -18.50
C GLU A 73 -1.21 0.60 -18.37
N HIS A 74 -0.08 -0.08 -18.50
CA HIS A 74 0.04 -1.53 -18.27
C HIS A 74 -0.30 -1.95 -16.83
N ASP A 75 -0.10 -1.07 -15.84
CA ASP A 75 -0.42 -1.35 -14.45
C ASP A 75 -1.92 -1.19 -14.14
N LEU A 76 -2.72 -0.66 -15.07
CA LEU A 76 -4.17 -0.57 -14.93
C LEU A 76 -4.87 -1.90 -15.21
N ASP A 77 -4.19 -2.83 -15.90
CA ASP A 77 -4.72 -4.15 -16.22
C ASP A 77 -4.73 -5.04 -14.98
N ILE A 78 -5.93 -5.26 -14.43
CA ILE A 78 -6.17 -6.10 -13.25
C ILE A 78 -5.71 -7.55 -13.50
N GLY A 79 -5.81 -8.05 -14.73
CA GLY A 79 -5.36 -9.39 -15.10
C GLY A 79 -3.85 -9.52 -14.95
N LEU A 80 -3.11 -8.51 -15.40
CA LEU A 80 -1.65 -8.46 -15.22
C LEU A 80 -1.27 -8.33 -13.75
N VAL A 81 -1.97 -7.48 -12.98
CA VAL A 81 -1.77 -7.34 -11.53
C VAL A 81 -1.97 -8.67 -10.81
N LYS A 82 -3.04 -9.41 -11.14
CA LYS A 82 -3.31 -10.72 -10.55
C LYS A 82 -2.21 -11.73 -10.92
N LYS A 83 -1.82 -11.79 -12.19
CA LYS A 83 -0.77 -12.68 -12.66
C LYS A 83 0.56 -12.41 -11.95
N THR A 84 0.98 -11.15 -11.89
CA THR A 84 2.22 -10.76 -11.19
C THR A 84 2.12 -11.02 -9.68
N ALA A 85 0.95 -10.82 -9.08
CA ALA A 85 0.72 -11.17 -7.68
C ALA A 85 0.89 -12.67 -7.43
N GLU A 86 0.35 -13.52 -8.30
CA GLU A 86 0.53 -14.98 -8.23
C GLU A 86 1.99 -15.40 -8.45
N GLU A 87 2.66 -14.83 -9.45
CA GLU A 87 4.09 -15.08 -9.76
C GLU A 87 5.00 -14.75 -8.57
N HIS A 88 4.70 -13.68 -7.83
CA HIS A 88 5.47 -13.25 -6.67
C HIS A 88 4.91 -13.76 -5.33
N GLY A 89 3.91 -14.64 -5.33
CA GLY A 89 3.35 -15.23 -4.10
C GLY A 89 2.62 -14.25 -3.17
N ILE A 90 2.09 -13.17 -3.73
CA ILE A 90 1.32 -12.13 -3.03
C ILE A 90 -0.10 -12.66 -2.79
N ILE A 91 -0.29 -13.41 -1.71
CA ILE A 91 -1.62 -13.96 -1.37
C ILE A 91 -2.44 -13.05 -0.45
N GLN A 92 -1.83 -12.03 0.15
CA GLN A 92 -2.52 -11.09 1.01
C GLN A 92 -3.52 -10.23 0.21
N PRO A 93 -4.52 -9.62 0.86
CA PRO A 93 -5.45 -8.71 0.20
C PRO A 93 -4.73 -7.55 -0.49
N ILE A 94 -5.08 -7.32 -1.75
CA ILE A 94 -4.50 -6.29 -2.61
C ILE A 94 -5.59 -5.26 -2.93
N LEU A 95 -5.35 -4.02 -2.51
CA LEU A 95 -6.17 -2.85 -2.83
C LEU A 95 -5.65 -2.24 -4.13
N VAL A 96 -6.45 -2.28 -5.20
CA VAL A 96 -6.11 -1.67 -6.49
C VAL A 96 -6.46 -0.19 -6.44
N ASN A 97 -5.45 0.68 -6.38
CA ASN A 97 -5.60 2.12 -6.25
C ASN A 97 -5.38 2.84 -7.59
N ASN A 98 -6.17 2.49 -8.61
CA ASN A 98 -6.00 3.04 -9.96
C ASN A 98 -6.26 4.55 -10.04
N GLU A 99 -7.14 5.08 -9.21
CA GLU A 99 -7.49 6.51 -9.21
C GLU A 99 -6.57 7.34 -8.29
N HIS A 100 -5.51 6.74 -7.74
CA HIS A 100 -4.60 7.36 -6.77
C HIS A 100 -5.29 7.93 -5.50
N LYS A 101 -6.57 7.65 -5.28
CA LYS A 101 -7.36 8.18 -4.14
C LYS A 101 -6.73 7.81 -2.80
N ILE A 102 -6.38 6.54 -2.59
CA ILE A 102 -5.76 6.09 -1.34
C ILE A 102 -4.41 6.78 -1.10
N THR A 103 -3.57 6.85 -2.14
CA THR A 103 -2.26 7.51 -2.07
C THR A 103 -2.37 9.03 -1.85
N CYS A 104 -3.43 9.67 -2.34
CA CYS A 104 -3.70 11.09 -2.12
C CYS A 104 -4.14 11.35 -0.67
N LEU A 105 -4.92 10.43 -0.09
CA LEU A 105 -5.35 10.50 1.32
C LEU A 105 -4.21 10.30 2.31
N ILE A 106 -3.12 9.63 1.90
CA ILE A 106 -1.93 9.44 2.73
C ILE A 106 -0.96 10.60 2.46
N PRO A 107 -0.83 11.58 3.38
CA PRO A 107 0.07 12.70 3.19
C PRO A 107 1.52 12.20 3.10
N LYS A 108 2.03 12.11 1.86
CA LYS A 108 3.46 12.00 1.59
C LYS A 108 4.09 13.20 2.28
N GLY A 109 5.02 12.95 3.19
CA GLY A 109 5.68 14.00 3.95
C GLY A 109 6.36 14.95 2.97
N SER A 110 5.67 16.02 2.59
CA SER A 110 6.25 17.11 1.84
C SER A 110 7.22 17.78 2.80
N SER A 111 8.51 17.62 2.55
CA SER A 111 9.53 18.48 3.09
C SER A 111 9.37 19.86 2.47
N ALA A 112 8.30 20.57 2.86
CA ALA A 112 8.26 22.02 2.74
C ALA A 112 9.15 22.56 3.86
N ILE A 113 10.45 22.68 3.58
CA ILE A 113 11.32 23.59 4.31
C ILE A 113 10.68 24.97 4.16
N SER A 114 10.07 25.44 5.24
CA SER A 114 9.52 26.78 5.36
C SER A 114 10.65 27.80 5.14
N LYS A 115 10.83 28.26 3.91
CA LYS A 115 11.45 29.56 3.65
C LYS A 115 10.45 30.63 4.05
N ARG A 116 10.40 30.97 5.34
CA ARG A 116 9.87 32.26 5.81
C ARG A 116 10.44 32.59 7.18
N ALA A 117 11.67 33.11 7.17
CA ALA A 117 12.24 33.92 8.23
C ALA A 117 13.36 34.78 7.62
N ALA A 118 12.96 35.81 6.86
CA ALA A 118 13.81 36.95 6.49
C ALA A 118 12.90 38.06 5.97
N ALA A 119 12.32 38.80 6.90
CA ALA A 119 11.85 40.16 6.70
C ALA A 119 12.07 40.85 8.05
N ALA A 120 13.26 41.43 8.18
CA ALA A 120 13.56 42.49 9.13
C ALA A 120 13.32 43.82 8.41
#